data_AF-R0FFJ7-F1
#
_entry.id   AF-R0FFJ7-F1
#
_cell.length_a   1.000
_cell.length_b   1.000
_cell.length_c   1.000
_cell.angle_alpha   90.00
_cell.angle_beta   90.00
_cell.angle_gamma   90.00
#
_symmetry.space_group_name_H-M   'P 1'
#
loop_
_entity.id
_entity.type
_entity.pdbx_description
1 polymer ?
#
loop_
_entity_poly.entity_id
_entity_poly.type
_entity_poly.pdbx_seq_one_letter_code
_entity_poly.pdbx_strand_id
1 'polypeptide(L)'
;MKRPGSPATCSPAKSPKLVHHSPDDVEADENSYILPCSPRDDGLFCLPVSGPPLMFDFGPVPVTAELARKQQKYLADAWDLLKPAIKIILDDKYDKSKDINCRKIYNAVERACFGDPGKLQLQLFDLIEQECEPHVSAVMQSLERQSSDLSVFLPLVYKSWLDFKRKMMFLSDLAMYQRCDGITLWSVCQKLFHKQLSMSPQLQDRVISGILGLITEERLRKIPYNTDGLLKKLMDMFRGVSKDVFAKPFLDSTSKFYAEEAEQVLQESDISQYLKYVEESLLAEKTKCKKHYFFVASCWSQLLEDLGSRLLKAHAGFLEEGFKLLMDESLMDDIRRMYCIFAMVDLVDDLDSLLKSYILAKGKGARQEGSLRELHTSIEKIWRQCFQDDYLLDKTIRDCFESMGLHVPGEFSDEEQRECMED
;
A
#
# COMPACT_ATOMS: atom_id res chain seq x y z
N MET A 1 29.33 65.78 30.22
CA MET A 1 28.66 65.90 31.55
C MET A 1 28.48 64.50 32.15
N LYS A 2 27.99 64.39 33.39
CA LYS A 2 28.21 63.24 34.31
C LYS A 2 27.46 61.93 33.94
N ARG A 3 28.08 60.79 34.31
CA ARG A 3 27.52 59.43 34.59
C ARG A 3 26.62 59.44 35.87
N PRO A 4 26.05 58.31 36.38
CA PRO A 4 25.82 56.92 35.85
C PRO A 4 24.36 56.39 36.11
N GLY A 5 24.07 55.09 35.85
CA GLY A 5 22.93 54.40 36.52
C GLY A 5 22.39 53.08 35.95
N SER A 6 23.07 51.94 36.17
CA SER A 6 22.47 50.58 36.30
C SER A 6 22.44 50.23 37.82
N PRO A 7 21.76 49.18 38.38
CA PRO A 7 21.56 47.83 37.82
C PRO A 7 20.32 46.99 38.33
N ALA A 8 20.30 45.67 38.00
CA ALA A 8 19.77 44.54 38.82
C ALA A 8 18.22 44.47 39.10
N THR A 9 17.52 43.38 39.47
CA THR A 9 17.62 41.89 39.52
C THR A 9 16.17 41.35 39.81
N CYS A 10 15.74 40.08 39.73
CA CYS A 10 16.36 38.76 39.48
C CYS A 10 15.34 37.74 38.89
N SER A 11 15.75 36.48 38.72
CA SER A 11 14.91 35.27 38.45
C SER A 11 14.58 34.54 39.79
N PRO A 12 14.28 33.21 39.88
CA PRO A 12 13.65 32.21 38.98
C PRO A 12 12.60 31.26 39.68
N ALA A 13 11.86 30.43 38.92
CA ALA A 13 11.37 29.11 39.36
C ALA A 13 10.95 28.24 38.15
N LYS A 14 11.81 27.30 37.70
CA LYS A 14 11.70 25.83 37.91
C LYS A 14 10.45 25.14 37.32
N SER A 15 10.69 24.37 36.26
CA SER A 15 9.81 23.33 35.70
C SER A 15 9.64 22.13 36.64
N PRO A 16 8.68 21.25 36.31
CA PRO A 16 8.94 19.81 36.24
C PRO A 16 8.66 19.23 34.84
N LYS A 17 9.36 18.15 34.50
CA LYS A 17 9.18 17.35 33.28
C LYS A 17 8.19 16.22 33.51
N LEU A 18 7.40 15.86 32.49
CA LEU A 18 6.86 14.51 32.23
C LEU A 18 6.91 14.33 30.70
N VAL A 19 7.97 13.71 30.18
CA VAL A 19 8.05 12.30 29.72
C VAL A 19 7.32 12.08 28.37
N HIS A 20 8.10 11.69 27.36
CA HIS A 20 7.64 11.35 26.01
C HIS A 20 6.79 10.08 25.98
N HIS A 21 5.84 10.04 25.04
CA HIS A 21 5.71 8.92 24.10
C HIS A 21 5.31 9.45 22.70
N SER A 22 6.27 9.40 21.78
CA SER A 22 6.09 9.24 20.33
C SER A 22 6.27 7.74 20.01
N PRO A 23 5.83 7.19 18.85
CA PRO A 23 5.98 7.77 17.50
C PRO A 23 4.71 7.63 16.61
N ASP A 24 4.60 8.06 15.36
CA ASP A 24 5.56 8.43 14.28
C ASP A 24 5.07 9.66 13.46
N ASP A 25 5.92 10.09 12.51
CA ASP A 25 5.66 11.01 11.38
C ASP A 25 5.30 12.48 11.66
N VAL A 26 6.36 13.31 11.70
CA VAL A 26 6.31 14.75 11.40
C VAL A 26 7.07 15.00 10.09
N GLU A 27 6.34 15.28 9.01
CA GLU A 27 6.79 16.26 8.02
C GLU A 27 5.80 17.44 8.09
N ALA A 28 6.33 18.62 8.41
CA ALA A 28 5.53 19.83 8.55
C ALA A 28 5.27 20.44 7.17
N ASP A 29 4.00 20.66 6.84
CA ASP A 29 3.58 21.47 5.70
C ASP A 29 2.92 22.77 6.23
N GLU A 30 3.42 23.93 5.81
CA GLU A 30 3.01 25.23 6.34
C GLU A 30 1.62 25.65 5.81
N ASN A 31 0.56 25.22 6.48
CA ASN A 31 -0.76 25.86 6.40
C ASN A 31 -1.50 25.76 7.74
N SER A 32 -1.08 26.59 8.70
CA SER A 32 -1.68 26.71 10.04
C SER A 32 -3.05 27.41 10.00
N TYR A 33 -4.08 26.68 9.58
CA TYR A 33 -5.47 27.09 9.80
C TYR A 33 -5.80 27.01 11.30
N ILE A 34 -5.86 28.17 11.94
CA ILE A 34 -6.23 28.29 13.36
C ILE A 34 -7.75 28.17 13.51
N LEU A 35 -8.18 27.28 14.39
CA LEU A 35 -9.58 27.06 14.78
C LEU A 35 -10.22 28.31 15.41
N PRO A 36 -11.37 28.80 14.90
CA PRO A 36 -12.31 29.57 15.70
C PRO A 36 -13.24 28.60 16.45
N CYS A 37 -13.31 28.76 17.78
CA CYS A 37 -14.21 28.05 18.72
C CYS A 37 -13.81 26.62 19.14
N SER A 38 -12.98 26.52 20.18
CA SER A 38 -13.18 25.47 21.21
C SER A 38 -14.19 25.98 22.26
N PRO A 39 -15.13 25.16 22.75
CA PRO A 39 -15.87 25.47 23.97
C PRO A 39 -14.92 25.46 25.17
N ARG A 40 -15.04 26.43 26.07
CA ARG A 40 -14.39 26.37 27.39
C ARG A 40 -15.32 25.66 28.36
N ASP A 41 -14.74 24.89 29.29
CA ASP A 41 -15.42 24.46 30.50
C ASP A 41 -15.90 25.68 31.29
N ASP A 42 -17.20 25.76 31.57
CA ASP A 42 -17.77 26.72 32.52
C ASP A 42 -18.89 26.06 33.36
N GLY A 43 -18.54 25.72 34.61
CA GLY A 43 -19.44 25.89 35.76
C GLY A 43 -20.65 24.96 35.93
N LEU A 44 -20.43 23.68 36.22
CA LEU A 44 -21.44 22.85 36.90
C LEU A 44 -21.66 23.32 38.35
N PHE A 45 -22.71 24.11 38.59
CA PHE A 45 -23.21 24.40 39.94
C PHE A 45 -24.34 23.42 40.32
N CYS A 46 -24.09 22.59 41.33
CA CYS A 46 -25.10 21.71 41.90
C CYS A 46 -26.18 22.50 42.66
N LEU A 47 -27.46 22.25 42.36
CA LEU A 47 -28.58 22.70 43.20
C LEU A 47 -28.94 21.61 44.23
N PRO A 48 -29.34 21.98 45.46
CA PRO A 48 -29.60 21.02 46.54
C PRO A 48 -30.94 20.29 46.37
N VAL A 49 -30.91 18.97 46.57
CA VAL A 49 -32.10 18.11 46.59
C VAL A 49 -32.79 18.17 47.95
N SER A 50 -34.07 18.54 47.99
CA SER A 50 -35.00 18.17 49.08
C SER A 50 -36.46 18.43 48.72
N GLY A 51 -37.22 17.35 48.53
CA GLY A 51 -38.67 17.34 48.33
C GLY A 51 -39.09 15.96 47.81
N PRO A 52 -40.14 15.31 48.37
CA PRO A 52 -40.58 14.01 47.87
C PRO A 52 -41.13 14.17 46.43
N PRO A 53 -40.82 13.24 45.51
CA PRO A 53 -41.26 13.37 44.13
C PRO A 53 -42.79 13.26 44.05
N LEU A 54 -43.42 14.24 43.41
CA LEU A 54 -44.80 14.10 42.96
C LEU A 54 -44.83 13.02 41.87
N MET A 55 -45.30 11.82 42.22
CA MET A 55 -45.63 10.76 41.28
C MET A 55 -46.77 11.22 40.38
N PHE A 56 -46.43 11.90 39.28
CA PHE A 56 -47.32 12.00 38.13
C PHE A 56 -47.23 10.68 37.37
N ASP A 57 -48.33 9.94 37.38
CA ASP A 57 -48.47 8.68 36.66
C ASP A 57 -48.61 8.96 35.15
N PHE A 58 -47.47 9.19 34.51
CA PHE A 58 -47.38 9.25 33.05
C PHE A 58 -47.46 7.83 32.50
N GLY A 59 -48.70 7.38 32.23
CA GLY A 59 -48.94 6.18 31.43
C GLY A 59 -48.17 6.21 30.10
N PRO A 60 -47.87 5.05 29.48
CA PRO A 60 -46.89 4.92 28.41
C PRO A 60 -47.36 5.55 27.08
N VAL A 61 -47.17 6.86 26.96
CA VAL A 61 -47.38 7.66 25.73
C VAL A 61 -46.02 7.75 25.00
N PRO A 62 -45.97 7.63 23.66
CA PRO A 62 -44.75 7.22 22.95
C PRO A 62 -43.73 8.36 22.77
N VAL A 63 -42.93 8.61 23.81
CA VAL A 63 -41.83 9.60 23.82
C VAL A 63 -40.86 9.38 22.65
N THR A 64 -40.62 8.12 22.26
CA THR A 64 -39.76 7.75 21.13
C THR A 64 -40.27 8.23 19.77
N ALA A 65 -41.58 8.09 19.50
CA ALA A 65 -42.17 8.45 18.20
C ALA A 65 -42.23 9.98 18.00
N GLU A 66 -42.51 10.73 19.06
CA GLU A 66 -42.57 12.20 19.01
C GLU A 66 -41.16 12.83 18.96
N LEU A 67 -40.17 12.23 19.64
CA LEU A 67 -38.77 12.62 19.51
C LEU A 67 -38.25 12.39 18.08
N ALA A 68 -38.52 11.22 17.49
CA ALA A 68 -38.13 10.91 16.11
C ALA A 68 -38.73 11.89 15.08
N ARG A 69 -40.00 12.29 15.25
CA ARG A 69 -40.62 13.32 14.40
C ARG A 69 -39.93 14.69 14.51
N LYS A 70 -39.55 15.09 15.73
CA LYS A 70 -38.81 16.34 15.96
C LYS A 70 -37.40 16.30 15.37
N GLN A 71 -36.71 15.18 15.51
CA GLN A 71 -35.39 14.97 14.90
C GLN A 71 -35.47 15.01 13.37
N GLN A 72 -36.45 14.35 12.74
CA GLN A 72 -36.64 14.42 11.28
C GLN A 72 -36.91 15.85 10.80
N LYS A 73 -37.66 16.64 11.59
CA LYS A 73 -37.87 18.06 11.30
C LYS A 73 -36.57 18.86 11.41
N TYR A 74 -35.78 18.67 12.47
CA TYR A 74 -34.49 19.37 12.60
C TYR A 74 -33.50 18.98 11.50
N LEU A 75 -33.51 17.72 11.04
CA LEU A 75 -32.73 17.29 9.88
C LEU A 75 -33.16 18.02 8.60
N ALA A 76 -34.47 18.20 8.37
CA ALA A 76 -34.97 19.00 7.25
C ALA A 76 -34.59 20.48 7.37
N ASP A 77 -34.77 21.09 8.55
CA ASP A 77 -34.38 22.49 8.83
C ASP A 77 -32.87 22.71 8.61
N ALA A 78 -32.03 21.72 8.94
CA ALA A 78 -30.58 21.73 8.69
C ALA A 78 -30.24 21.54 7.20
N TRP A 79 -30.96 20.64 6.51
CA TRP A 79 -30.78 20.35 5.10
C TRP A 79 -31.11 21.53 4.20
N ASP A 80 -32.17 22.28 4.50
CA ASP A 80 -32.54 23.53 3.79
C ASP A 80 -31.42 24.60 3.85
N LEU A 81 -30.55 24.55 4.87
CA LEU A 81 -29.37 25.41 4.99
C LEU A 81 -28.12 24.80 4.34
N LEU A 82 -27.95 23.47 4.46
CA LEU A 82 -26.76 22.78 4.00
C LEU A 82 -26.76 22.57 2.48
N LYS A 83 -27.88 22.18 1.86
CA LYS A 83 -27.96 21.89 0.42
C LYS A 83 -27.56 23.09 -0.47
N PRO A 84 -28.01 24.34 -0.22
CA PRO A 84 -27.49 25.50 -0.93
C PRO A 84 -25.98 25.70 -0.72
N ALA A 85 -25.49 25.50 0.50
CA ALA A 85 -24.06 25.63 0.82
C ALA A 85 -23.20 24.58 0.11
N ILE A 86 -23.65 23.32 0.00
CA ILE A 86 -22.97 22.27 -0.78
C ILE A 86 -22.75 22.75 -2.21
N LYS A 87 -23.80 23.23 -2.88
CA LYS A 87 -23.68 23.73 -4.26
C LYS A 87 -22.68 24.88 -4.38
N ILE A 88 -22.73 25.83 -3.46
CA ILE A 88 -21.80 26.97 -3.41
C ILE A 88 -20.33 26.50 -3.24
N ILE A 89 -20.09 25.53 -2.35
CA ILE A 89 -18.77 24.93 -2.10
C ILE A 89 -18.24 24.21 -3.33
N LEU A 90 -19.08 23.42 -4.00
CA LEU A 90 -18.73 22.64 -5.18
C LEU A 90 -18.41 23.55 -6.39
N ASP A 91 -19.20 24.60 -6.58
CA ASP A 91 -19.04 25.57 -7.68
C ASP A 91 -17.84 26.52 -7.53
N ASP A 92 -17.16 26.55 -6.36
CA ASP A 92 -16.01 27.45 -6.02
C ASP A 92 -16.30 28.97 -6.14
N LYS A 93 -17.57 29.37 -6.29
CA LYS A 93 -17.98 30.77 -6.53
C LYS A 93 -18.45 31.47 -5.25
N TYR A 94 -17.57 31.63 -4.27
CA TYR A 94 -17.95 32.28 -3.00
C TYR A 94 -16.84 33.02 -2.24
N ASP A 95 -17.26 34.07 -1.55
CA ASP A 95 -16.54 34.64 -0.41
C ASP A 95 -16.94 33.84 0.83
N LYS A 96 -15.98 33.07 1.38
CA LYS A 96 -16.14 32.21 2.57
C LYS A 96 -16.83 32.88 3.76
N SER A 97 -16.78 34.22 3.84
CA SER A 97 -17.33 34.99 4.97
C SER A 97 -18.76 35.53 4.76
N LYS A 98 -19.27 35.55 3.52
CA LYS A 98 -20.54 36.23 3.17
C LYS A 98 -21.62 35.27 2.69
N ASP A 99 -21.25 34.29 1.87
CA ASP A 99 -22.23 33.46 1.15
C ASP A 99 -22.65 32.21 1.94
N ILE A 100 -21.84 31.79 2.93
CA ILE A 100 -22.08 30.60 3.75
C ILE A 100 -22.05 31.00 5.22
N ASN A 101 -23.19 30.89 5.91
CA ASN A 101 -23.26 31.12 7.36
C ASN A 101 -22.88 29.84 8.12
N CYS A 102 -21.58 29.55 8.18
CA CYS A 102 -21.03 28.31 8.75
C CYS A 102 -21.57 28.02 10.16
N ARG A 103 -21.65 29.04 11.03
CA ARG A 103 -22.15 28.89 12.41
C ARG A 103 -23.63 28.52 12.45
N LYS A 104 -24.47 29.09 11.58
CA LYS A 104 -25.89 28.74 11.50
C LYS A 104 -26.09 27.30 11.00
N ILE A 105 -25.30 26.87 10.01
CA ILE A 105 -25.33 25.51 9.46
C ILE A 105 -24.87 24.50 10.51
N TYR A 106 -23.69 24.70 11.11
CA TYR A 106 -23.14 23.83 12.16
C TYR A 106 -24.15 23.66 13.31
N ASN A 107 -24.68 24.74 13.87
CA ASN A 107 -25.65 24.68 14.97
C ASN A 107 -26.96 23.97 14.58
N ALA A 108 -27.36 24.00 13.30
CA ALA A 108 -28.55 23.30 12.82
C ALA A 108 -28.28 21.79 12.69
N VAL A 109 -27.12 21.39 12.16
CA VAL A 109 -26.68 19.99 12.09
C VAL A 109 -26.48 19.41 13.49
N GLU A 110 -25.81 20.13 14.39
CA GLU A 110 -25.63 19.76 15.80
C GLU A 110 -26.96 19.48 16.51
N ARG A 111 -27.96 20.35 16.27
CA ARG A 111 -29.32 20.17 16.78
C ARG A 111 -30.07 19.00 16.14
N ALA A 112 -29.84 18.72 14.86
CA ALA A 112 -30.45 17.58 14.17
C ALA A 112 -29.94 16.24 14.70
N CYS A 113 -28.64 16.14 14.96
CA CYS A 113 -28.00 14.93 15.50
C CYS A 113 -28.21 14.73 17.02
N PHE A 114 -28.93 15.62 17.70
CA PHE A 114 -29.15 15.53 19.14
C PHE A 114 -30.11 14.37 19.50
N GLY A 115 -29.58 13.31 20.11
CA GLY A 115 -30.33 12.22 20.75
C GLY A 115 -30.20 10.84 20.10
N ASP A 116 -30.01 10.76 18.79
CA ASP A 116 -29.62 9.54 18.06
C ASP A 116 -28.58 9.95 16.99
N PRO A 117 -27.34 10.27 17.41
CA PRO A 117 -26.36 10.89 16.53
C PRO A 117 -25.97 9.97 15.38
N GLY A 118 -25.81 8.66 15.62
CA GLY A 118 -25.30 7.74 14.61
C GLY A 118 -26.24 7.60 13.41
N LYS A 119 -27.51 7.28 13.66
CA LYS A 119 -28.48 7.05 12.59
C LYS A 119 -28.75 8.29 11.74
N LEU A 120 -28.89 9.45 12.37
CA LEU A 120 -29.20 10.71 11.69
C LEU A 120 -27.97 11.29 10.98
N GLN A 121 -26.77 11.11 11.53
CA GLN A 121 -25.53 11.52 10.86
C GLN A 121 -25.25 10.67 9.61
N LEU A 122 -25.51 9.36 9.65
CA LEU A 122 -25.41 8.52 8.44
C LEU A 122 -26.42 8.94 7.36
N GLN A 123 -27.68 9.22 7.73
CA GLN A 123 -28.67 9.77 6.79
C GLN A 123 -28.24 11.12 6.19
N LEU A 124 -27.58 11.98 6.98
CA LEU A 124 -27.02 13.22 6.49
C LEU A 124 -25.86 12.99 5.51
N PHE A 125 -25.00 11.99 5.78
CA PHE A 125 -23.93 11.61 4.86
C PHE A 125 -24.48 11.07 3.53
N ASP A 126 -25.53 10.24 3.56
CA ASP A 126 -26.20 9.72 2.35
C ASP A 126 -26.80 10.87 1.51
N LEU A 127 -27.44 11.85 2.15
CA LEU A 127 -27.98 13.05 1.49
C LEU A 127 -26.87 13.90 0.85
N ILE A 128 -25.75 14.09 1.56
CA ILE A 128 -24.59 14.80 1.03
C ILE A 128 -23.98 14.05 -0.17
N GLU A 129 -23.83 12.72 -0.09
CA GLU A 129 -23.31 11.91 -1.19
C GLU A 129 -24.15 12.11 -2.46
N GLN A 130 -25.49 12.07 -2.32
CA GLN A 130 -26.44 12.27 -3.42
C GLN A 130 -26.35 13.65 -4.07
N GLU A 131 -26.16 14.74 -3.31
CA GLU A 131 -25.96 16.08 -3.90
C GLU A 131 -24.56 16.25 -4.53
N CYS A 132 -23.56 15.55 -4.04
CA CYS A 132 -22.20 15.57 -4.58
C CYS A 132 -22.06 14.74 -5.87
N GLU A 133 -22.79 13.63 -6.01
CA GLU A 133 -22.68 12.68 -7.12
C GLU A 133 -22.74 13.33 -8.53
N PRO A 134 -23.69 14.23 -8.85
CA PRO A 134 -23.74 14.91 -10.15
C PRO A 134 -22.50 15.78 -10.43
N HIS A 135 -21.94 16.43 -9.40
CA HIS A 135 -20.74 17.26 -9.56
C HIS A 135 -19.51 16.40 -9.81
N VAL A 136 -19.34 15.30 -9.06
CA VAL A 136 -18.21 14.37 -9.25
C VAL A 136 -18.30 13.72 -10.63
N SER A 137 -19.49 13.32 -11.10
CA SER A 137 -19.69 12.83 -12.47
C SER A 137 -19.30 13.86 -13.53
N ALA A 138 -19.68 15.14 -13.35
CA ALA A 138 -19.28 16.22 -14.25
C ALA A 138 -17.75 16.45 -14.27
N VAL A 139 -17.06 16.27 -13.13
CA VAL A 139 -15.59 16.29 -13.06
C VAL A 139 -14.98 15.12 -13.85
N MET A 140 -15.49 13.90 -13.72
CA MET A 140 -15.00 12.75 -14.51
C MET A 140 -15.15 12.98 -16.01
N GLN A 141 -16.32 13.43 -16.47
CA GLN A 141 -16.54 13.77 -17.88
C GLN A 141 -15.66 14.93 -18.35
N SER A 142 -15.30 15.87 -17.47
CA SER A 142 -14.36 16.95 -17.78
C SER A 142 -12.94 16.42 -17.98
N LEU A 143 -12.52 15.47 -17.15
CA LEU A 143 -11.22 14.79 -17.22
C LEU A 143 -11.09 13.90 -18.47
N GLU A 144 -12.15 13.19 -18.87
CA GLU A 144 -12.18 12.35 -20.09
C GLU A 144 -11.81 13.14 -21.36
N ARG A 145 -12.29 14.40 -21.43
CA ARG A 145 -12.10 15.34 -22.54
C ARG A 145 -10.74 16.05 -22.53
N GLN A 146 -9.89 15.82 -21.53
CA GLN A 146 -8.54 16.39 -21.48
C GLN A 146 -7.57 15.64 -22.42
N SER A 147 -6.35 16.17 -22.51
CA SER A 147 -5.25 15.62 -23.31
C SER A 147 -5.04 14.11 -23.13
N SER A 148 -4.60 13.46 -24.20
CA SER A 148 -4.09 12.09 -24.18
C SER A 148 -2.66 11.97 -23.64
N ASP A 149 -1.92 13.09 -23.54
CA ASP A 149 -0.57 13.12 -22.97
C ASP A 149 -0.62 12.86 -21.46
N LEU A 150 -0.11 11.69 -21.05
CA LEU A 150 -0.11 11.22 -19.66
C LEU A 150 0.70 12.13 -18.73
N SER A 151 1.75 12.80 -19.23
CA SER A 151 2.59 13.71 -18.45
C SER A 151 1.83 14.97 -18.00
N VAL A 152 0.85 15.41 -18.79
CA VAL A 152 -0.03 16.55 -18.49
C VAL A 152 -1.32 16.07 -17.80
N PHE A 153 -1.86 14.93 -18.23
CA PHE A 153 -3.12 14.37 -17.74
C PHE A 153 -3.05 13.90 -16.28
N LEU A 154 -1.99 13.19 -15.87
CA LEU A 154 -1.90 12.66 -14.50
C LEU A 154 -1.84 13.77 -13.42
N PRO A 155 -1.05 14.86 -13.57
CA PRO A 155 -1.14 16.02 -12.68
C PRO A 155 -2.52 16.67 -12.63
N LEU A 156 -3.25 16.72 -13.76
CA LEU A 156 -4.62 17.27 -13.80
C LEU A 156 -5.60 16.42 -13.00
N VAL A 157 -5.57 15.09 -13.16
CA VAL A 157 -6.38 14.15 -12.37
C VAL A 157 -6.09 14.30 -10.88
N TYR A 158 -4.81 14.33 -10.49
CA TYR A 158 -4.44 14.50 -9.08
C TYR A 158 -4.84 15.88 -8.53
N LYS A 159 -4.78 16.95 -9.35
CA LYS A 159 -5.27 18.28 -8.96
C LYS A 159 -6.79 18.28 -8.74
N SER A 160 -7.56 17.61 -9.59
CA SER A 160 -9.01 17.45 -9.41
C SER A 160 -9.36 16.66 -8.14
N TRP A 161 -8.57 15.62 -7.82
CA TRP A 161 -8.69 14.90 -6.54
C TRP A 161 -8.40 15.78 -5.33
N LEU A 162 -7.32 16.57 -5.35
CA LEU A 162 -6.99 17.49 -4.26
C LEU A 162 -8.07 18.57 -4.06
N ASP A 163 -8.62 19.10 -5.15
CA ASP A 163 -9.71 20.06 -5.09
C ASP A 163 -10.99 19.46 -4.49
N PHE A 164 -11.36 18.26 -4.94
CA PHE A 164 -12.46 17.50 -4.34
C PHE A 164 -12.22 17.24 -2.85
N LYS A 165 -11.02 16.78 -2.47
CA LYS A 165 -10.64 16.57 -1.06
C LYS A 165 -10.78 17.86 -0.22
N ARG A 166 -10.29 18.98 -0.73
CA ARG A 166 -10.41 20.31 -0.08
C ARG A 166 -11.88 20.68 0.17
N LYS A 167 -12.75 20.47 -0.82
CA LYS A 167 -14.20 20.73 -0.74
C LYS A 167 -14.89 19.81 0.27
N MET A 168 -14.59 18.51 0.24
CA MET A 168 -15.18 17.53 1.14
C MET A 168 -14.73 17.69 2.60
N MET A 169 -13.49 18.10 2.84
CA MET A 169 -13.02 18.45 4.19
C MET A 169 -13.80 19.65 4.75
N PHE A 170 -13.92 20.74 3.99
CA PHE A 170 -14.71 21.90 4.44
C PHE A 170 -16.19 21.56 4.69
N LEU A 171 -16.78 20.68 3.86
CA LEU A 171 -18.13 20.19 4.09
C LEU A 171 -18.23 19.28 5.33
N SER A 172 -17.19 18.51 5.65
CA SER A 172 -17.11 17.70 6.87
C SER A 172 -17.06 18.56 8.13
N ASP A 173 -16.39 19.71 8.08
CA ASP A 173 -16.38 20.69 9.18
C ASP A 173 -17.79 21.28 9.43
N LEU A 174 -18.53 21.57 8.35
CA LEU A 174 -19.92 22.07 8.42
C LEU A 174 -20.94 21.01 8.87
N ALA A 175 -20.73 19.75 8.49
CA ALA A 175 -21.60 18.61 8.81
C ALA A 175 -21.26 17.93 10.17
N MET A 176 -20.42 18.57 10.99
CA MET A 176 -19.76 18.05 12.18
C MET A 176 -18.82 16.86 11.94
N TYR A 177 -17.54 17.06 12.26
CA TYR A 177 -16.45 16.08 12.14
C TYR A 177 -16.50 14.91 13.16
N GLN A 178 -17.68 14.57 13.70
CA GLN A 178 -17.81 13.45 14.63
C GLN A 178 -17.80 12.12 13.86
N ARG A 179 -17.07 11.13 14.38
CA ARG A 179 -17.05 9.76 13.84
C ARG A 179 -18.32 9.03 14.28
N CYS A 180 -19.19 8.66 13.34
CA CYS A 180 -20.20 7.62 13.57
C CYS A 180 -19.56 6.26 13.30
N ASP A 181 -19.37 5.42 14.31
CA ASP A 181 -18.85 4.04 14.18
C ASP A 181 -17.56 3.91 13.33
N GLY A 182 -16.69 4.93 13.39
CA GLY A 182 -15.44 5.01 12.63
C GLY A 182 -15.58 5.52 11.19
N ILE A 183 -16.80 5.72 10.69
CA ILE A 183 -17.11 6.34 9.40
C ILE A 183 -17.00 7.86 9.52
N THR A 184 -16.50 8.52 8.47
CA THR A 184 -16.43 9.98 8.34
C THR A 184 -17.04 10.38 7.00
N LEU A 185 -17.54 11.62 6.90
CA LEU A 185 -18.04 12.13 5.62
C LEU A 185 -16.97 12.06 4.52
N TRP A 186 -15.70 12.32 4.87
CA TRP A 186 -14.58 12.11 3.94
C TRP A 186 -14.54 10.68 3.40
N SER A 187 -14.66 9.63 4.23
CA SER A 187 -14.56 8.25 3.74
C SER A 187 -15.78 7.81 2.90
N VAL A 188 -16.95 8.43 3.10
CA VAL A 188 -18.11 8.28 2.20
C VAL A 188 -17.82 8.95 0.85
N CYS A 189 -17.48 10.24 0.86
CA CYS A 189 -17.18 10.99 -0.37
C CYS A 189 -15.95 10.46 -1.14
N GLN A 190 -14.98 9.87 -0.44
CA GLN A 190 -13.84 9.19 -1.04
C GLN A 190 -14.30 7.99 -1.89
N LYS A 191 -15.18 7.14 -1.34
CA LYS A 191 -15.81 6.03 -2.06
C LYS A 191 -16.65 6.51 -3.23
N LEU A 192 -17.39 7.62 -3.10
CA LEU A 192 -18.13 8.23 -4.20
C LEU A 192 -17.20 8.58 -5.37
N PHE A 193 -16.05 9.23 -5.12
CA PHE A 193 -15.09 9.55 -6.19
C PHE A 193 -14.55 8.30 -6.87
N HIS A 194 -14.21 7.26 -6.09
CA HIS A 194 -13.77 5.98 -6.63
C HIS A 194 -14.86 5.27 -7.46
N LYS A 195 -16.11 5.30 -6.99
CA LYS A 195 -17.31 4.78 -7.70
C LYS A 195 -17.48 5.51 -9.03
N GLN A 196 -17.47 6.84 -9.06
CA GLN A 196 -17.58 7.61 -10.31
C GLN A 196 -16.44 7.30 -11.28
N LEU A 197 -15.20 7.16 -10.78
CA LEU A 197 -14.06 6.78 -11.61
C LEU A 197 -14.23 5.38 -12.23
N SER A 198 -14.72 4.40 -11.45
CA SER A 198 -15.01 3.04 -11.99
C SER A 198 -16.19 2.98 -12.95
N MET A 199 -17.12 3.94 -12.89
CA MET A 199 -18.20 4.10 -13.88
C MET A 199 -17.72 4.80 -15.17
N SER A 200 -16.45 5.23 -15.22
CA SER A 200 -15.79 5.82 -16.38
C SER A 200 -14.58 4.95 -16.81
N PRO A 201 -14.78 3.74 -17.39
CA PRO A 201 -13.68 2.80 -17.65
C PRO A 201 -12.54 3.39 -18.49
N GLN A 202 -12.87 4.16 -19.53
CA GLN A 202 -11.87 4.82 -20.39
C GLN A 202 -10.99 5.82 -19.62
N LEU A 203 -11.54 6.47 -18.59
CA LEU A 203 -10.79 7.36 -17.71
C LEU A 203 -9.94 6.55 -16.72
N GLN A 204 -10.53 5.52 -16.11
CA GLN A 204 -9.85 4.62 -15.17
C GLN A 204 -8.66 3.93 -15.83
N ASP A 205 -8.84 3.33 -17.00
CA ASP A 205 -7.80 2.66 -17.78
C ASP A 205 -6.68 3.64 -18.16
N ARG A 206 -7.01 4.89 -18.54
CA ARG A 206 -6.01 5.93 -18.85
C ARG A 206 -5.19 6.32 -17.61
N VAL A 207 -5.83 6.46 -16.45
CA VAL A 207 -5.14 6.76 -15.18
C VAL A 207 -4.26 5.60 -14.75
N ILE A 208 -4.75 4.35 -14.81
CA ILE A 208 -3.99 3.15 -14.47
C ILE A 208 -2.80 2.99 -15.42
N SER A 209 -3.01 3.11 -16.74
CA SER A 209 -1.93 3.04 -17.75
C SER A 209 -0.85 4.09 -17.50
N GLY A 210 -1.24 5.31 -17.12
CA GLY A 210 -0.31 6.36 -16.75
C GLY A 210 0.47 6.06 -15.47
N ILE A 211 -0.18 5.51 -14.44
CA ILE A 211 0.49 5.07 -13.21
C ILE A 211 1.50 3.94 -13.51
N LEU A 212 1.12 2.96 -14.34
CA LEU A 212 2.01 1.89 -14.77
C LEU A 212 3.20 2.43 -15.58
N GLY A 213 2.98 3.43 -16.43
CA GLY A 213 4.04 4.16 -17.13
C GLY A 213 5.05 4.79 -16.16
N LEU A 214 4.58 5.47 -15.10
CA LEU A 214 5.46 6.03 -14.06
C LEU A 214 6.26 4.94 -13.33
N ILE A 215 5.69 3.75 -13.10
CA ILE A 215 6.41 2.60 -12.52
C ILE A 215 7.50 2.10 -13.49
N THR A 216 7.18 1.96 -14.79
CA THR A 216 8.18 1.59 -15.81
C THR A 216 9.32 2.61 -15.89
N GLU A 217 9.05 3.91 -15.82
CA GLU A 217 10.11 4.91 -15.74
C GLU A 217 10.93 4.82 -14.43
N GLU A 218 10.31 4.47 -13.30
CA GLU A 218 11.02 4.24 -12.02
C GLU A 218 11.94 3.00 -12.08
N ARG A 219 11.58 1.98 -12.86
CA ARG A 219 12.44 0.82 -13.16
C ARG A 219 13.63 1.26 -14.02
N LEU A 220 13.37 1.88 -15.17
CA LEU A 220 14.40 2.31 -16.13
C LEU A 220 15.42 3.30 -15.53
N ARG A 221 15.01 4.18 -14.62
CA ARG A 221 15.92 5.16 -13.99
C ARG A 221 16.98 4.52 -13.10
N LYS A 222 16.80 3.28 -12.60
CA LYS A 222 17.67 2.60 -11.63
C LYS A 222 18.02 3.42 -10.36
N ILE A 223 17.29 4.50 -10.08
CA ILE A 223 17.52 5.35 -8.89
C ILE A 223 16.82 4.69 -7.69
N PRO A 224 17.53 4.39 -6.60
CA PRO A 224 16.94 3.64 -5.49
C PRO A 224 15.98 4.45 -4.58
N TYR A 225 16.00 5.80 -4.64
CA TYR A 225 15.20 6.65 -3.73
C TYR A 225 14.61 7.91 -4.40
N ASN A 226 13.69 7.75 -5.35
CA ASN A 226 12.63 8.74 -5.54
C ASN A 226 11.46 8.12 -6.33
N THR A 227 10.55 7.44 -5.63
CA THR A 227 9.20 7.24 -6.16
C THR A 227 8.65 8.62 -6.41
N ASP A 228 8.42 8.95 -7.70
CA ASP A 228 8.01 10.29 -8.12
C ASP A 228 6.94 10.82 -7.16
N GLY A 229 7.11 12.06 -6.71
CA GLY A 229 6.15 12.73 -5.86
C GLY A 229 4.73 12.61 -6.42
N LEU A 230 4.56 12.57 -7.76
CA LEU A 230 3.30 12.27 -8.43
C LEU A 230 2.85 10.81 -8.27
N LEU A 231 3.73 9.82 -8.49
CA LEU A 231 3.40 8.38 -8.35
C LEU A 231 2.94 8.04 -6.92
N LYS A 232 3.65 8.50 -5.88
CA LYS A 232 3.23 8.32 -4.48
C LYS A 232 1.86 8.97 -4.22
N LYS A 233 1.67 10.20 -4.68
CA LYS A 233 0.42 10.97 -4.55
C LYS A 233 -0.77 10.31 -5.26
N LEU A 234 -0.56 9.70 -6.42
CA LEU A 234 -1.57 8.92 -7.15
C LEU A 234 -1.88 7.59 -6.44
N MET A 235 -0.88 6.86 -5.93
CA MET A 235 -1.11 5.67 -5.10
C MET A 235 -1.92 5.99 -3.85
N ASP A 236 -1.65 7.13 -3.20
CA ASP A 236 -2.40 7.61 -2.04
C ASP A 236 -3.85 8.00 -2.40
N MET A 237 -4.11 8.51 -3.62
CA MET A 237 -5.47 8.77 -4.13
C MET A 237 -6.30 7.48 -4.26
N PHE A 238 -5.68 6.37 -4.67
CA PHE A 238 -6.35 5.07 -4.86
C PHE A 238 -6.46 4.22 -3.59
N ARG A 239 -5.94 4.65 -2.44
CA ARG A 239 -6.14 3.92 -1.17
C ARG A 239 -7.62 3.77 -0.85
N GLY A 240 -8.09 2.52 -0.74
CA GLY A 240 -9.49 2.18 -0.48
C GLY A 240 -10.26 1.64 -1.70
N VAL A 241 -9.68 1.72 -2.91
CA VAL A 241 -10.19 1.01 -4.09
C VAL A 241 -9.88 -0.49 -3.99
N SER A 242 -10.67 -1.35 -4.65
CA SER A 242 -10.35 -2.77 -4.72
C SER A 242 -8.97 -2.99 -5.34
N LYS A 243 -8.20 -3.92 -4.77
CA LYS A 243 -6.83 -4.23 -5.19
C LYS A 243 -6.81 -4.82 -6.61
N ASP A 244 -7.87 -5.51 -7.00
CA ASP A 244 -8.01 -6.20 -8.30
C ASP A 244 -7.92 -5.23 -9.50
N VAL A 245 -8.33 -3.97 -9.28
CA VAL A 245 -8.26 -2.88 -10.28
C VAL A 245 -6.81 -2.63 -10.73
N PHE A 246 -5.84 -2.81 -9.83
CA PHE A 246 -4.42 -2.64 -10.14
C PHE A 246 -3.70 -3.97 -10.36
N ALA A 247 -4.08 -5.03 -9.65
CA ALA A 247 -3.32 -6.28 -9.60
C ALA A 247 -3.02 -6.84 -11.00
N LYS A 248 -4.05 -7.07 -11.82
CA LYS A 248 -3.86 -7.64 -13.16
C LYS A 248 -3.10 -6.69 -14.11
N PRO A 249 -3.50 -5.41 -14.30
CA PRO A 249 -2.75 -4.49 -15.15
C PRO A 249 -1.28 -4.31 -14.73
N PHE A 250 -1.00 -4.34 -13.42
CA PHE A 250 0.36 -4.29 -12.89
C PHE A 250 1.17 -5.54 -13.21
N LEU A 251 0.61 -6.75 -13.04
CA LEU A 251 1.25 -8.01 -13.40
C LEU A 251 1.52 -8.06 -14.91
N ASP A 252 0.50 -7.80 -15.75
CA ASP A 252 0.63 -7.79 -17.21
C ASP A 252 1.74 -6.81 -17.68
N SER A 253 1.77 -5.59 -17.13
CA SER A 253 2.79 -4.59 -17.44
C SER A 253 4.18 -4.96 -16.94
N THR A 254 4.28 -5.59 -15.77
CA THR A 254 5.57 -5.99 -15.16
C THR A 254 6.15 -7.21 -15.85
N SER A 255 5.34 -8.23 -16.12
CA SER A 255 5.71 -9.39 -16.92
C SER A 255 6.16 -8.99 -18.32
N LYS A 256 5.52 -8.00 -18.96
CA LYS A 256 5.96 -7.49 -20.25
C LYS A 256 7.32 -6.79 -20.17
N PHE A 257 7.46 -5.86 -19.22
CA PHE A 257 8.70 -5.10 -19.03
C PHE A 257 9.90 -6.03 -18.83
N TYR A 258 9.81 -6.99 -17.91
CA TYR A 258 10.92 -7.88 -17.61
C TYR A 258 11.20 -8.91 -18.72
N ALA A 259 10.20 -9.31 -19.51
CA ALA A 259 10.45 -10.13 -20.70
C ALA A 259 11.22 -9.37 -21.80
N GLU A 260 10.91 -8.08 -22.00
CA GLU A 260 11.60 -7.22 -22.98
C GLU A 260 13.01 -6.82 -22.50
N GLU A 261 13.21 -6.55 -21.21
CA GLU A 261 14.51 -6.18 -20.63
C GLU A 261 15.45 -7.41 -20.52
N ALA A 262 14.95 -8.58 -20.10
CA ALA A 262 15.76 -9.80 -19.96
C ALA A 262 16.38 -10.27 -21.29
N GLU A 263 15.63 -10.21 -22.38
CA GLU A 263 16.14 -10.56 -23.73
C GLU A 263 17.28 -9.62 -24.16
N GLN A 264 17.19 -8.32 -23.85
CA GLN A 264 18.26 -7.36 -24.14
C GLN A 264 19.50 -7.64 -23.28
N VAL A 265 19.33 -7.85 -21.98
CA VAL A 265 20.44 -8.13 -21.06
C VAL A 265 21.15 -9.43 -21.43
N LEU A 266 20.41 -10.49 -21.79
CA LEU A 266 20.97 -11.80 -22.12
C LEU A 266 21.86 -11.77 -23.38
N GLN A 267 21.56 -10.91 -24.36
CA GLN A 267 22.39 -10.75 -25.56
C GLN A 267 23.76 -10.11 -25.29
N GLU A 268 23.92 -9.39 -24.17
CA GLU A 268 25.13 -8.65 -23.81
C GLU A 268 25.86 -9.20 -22.57
N SER A 269 25.31 -10.23 -21.90
CA SER A 269 25.77 -10.68 -20.58
C SER A 269 26.25 -12.14 -20.53
N ASP A 270 27.27 -12.41 -19.72
CA ASP A 270 27.57 -13.77 -19.25
C ASP A 270 26.58 -14.25 -18.16
N ILE A 271 26.65 -15.52 -17.78
CA ILE A 271 25.78 -16.11 -16.75
C ILE A 271 25.87 -15.37 -15.40
N SER A 272 27.07 -14.98 -14.98
CA SER A 272 27.31 -14.31 -13.70
C SER A 272 26.76 -12.88 -13.68
N GLN A 273 26.82 -12.17 -14.82
CA GLN A 273 26.21 -10.87 -15.04
C GLN A 273 24.68 -10.97 -15.09
N TYR A 274 24.14 -11.95 -15.82
CA TYR A 274 22.70 -12.18 -15.92
C TYR A 274 22.08 -12.51 -14.56
N LEU A 275 22.69 -13.41 -13.78
CA LEU A 275 22.23 -13.74 -12.43
C LEU A 275 22.25 -12.52 -11.51
N LYS A 276 23.24 -11.61 -11.61
CA LYS A 276 23.26 -10.36 -10.84
C LYS A 276 22.08 -9.45 -11.21
N TYR A 277 21.80 -9.29 -12.50
CA TYR A 277 20.64 -8.54 -12.98
C TYR A 277 19.31 -9.11 -12.45
N VAL A 278 19.14 -10.44 -12.44
CA VAL A 278 17.93 -11.09 -11.91
C VAL A 278 17.82 -10.91 -10.39
N GLU A 279 18.91 -11.09 -9.64
CA GLU A 279 18.96 -10.83 -8.18
C GLU A 279 18.58 -9.38 -7.86
N GLU A 280 19.22 -8.40 -8.51
CA GLU A 280 18.95 -6.97 -8.32
C GLU A 280 17.50 -6.62 -8.66
N SER A 281 16.95 -7.18 -9.75
CA SER A 281 15.58 -6.94 -10.18
C SER A 281 14.55 -7.46 -9.17
N LEU A 282 14.71 -8.71 -8.70
CA LEU A 282 13.80 -9.31 -7.72
C LEU A 282 13.89 -8.59 -6.36
N LEU A 283 15.09 -8.20 -5.92
CA LEU A 283 15.27 -7.40 -4.68
C LEU A 283 14.71 -5.97 -4.81
N ALA A 284 14.82 -5.35 -5.98
CA ALA A 284 14.24 -4.04 -6.27
C ALA A 284 12.72 -4.08 -6.21
N GLU A 285 12.06 -5.04 -6.88
CA GLU A 285 10.61 -5.24 -6.79
C GLU A 285 10.18 -5.51 -5.34
N LYS A 286 10.84 -6.44 -4.64
CA LYS A 286 10.56 -6.76 -3.22
C LYS A 286 10.64 -5.54 -2.30
N THR A 287 11.57 -4.63 -2.57
CA THR A 287 11.78 -3.42 -1.76
C THR A 287 10.82 -2.28 -2.12
N LYS A 288 10.61 -2.02 -3.41
CA LYS A 288 9.77 -0.92 -3.92
C LYS A 288 8.29 -1.23 -3.72
N CYS A 289 7.86 -2.38 -4.22
CA CYS A 289 6.45 -2.75 -4.31
C CYS A 289 5.82 -2.95 -2.91
N LYS A 290 6.59 -3.50 -1.95
CA LYS A 290 6.16 -3.64 -0.54
C LYS A 290 6.00 -2.29 0.20
N LYS A 291 6.76 -1.25 -0.17
CA LYS A 291 6.73 0.06 0.51
C LYS A 291 5.70 1.02 -0.07
N HIS A 292 5.50 1.00 -1.39
CA HIS A 292 4.80 2.08 -2.09
C HIS A 292 3.41 1.70 -2.63
N TYR A 293 3.13 0.42 -2.87
CA TYR A 293 1.94 -0.01 -3.62
C TYR A 293 1.00 -0.84 -2.74
N PHE A 294 -0.16 -0.27 -2.37
CA PHE A 294 -1.10 -0.87 -1.40
C PHE A 294 -1.71 -2.21 -1.82
N PHE A 295 -1.69 -2.53 -3.11
CA PHE A 295 -2.27 -3.75 -3.69
C PHE A 295 -1.27 -4.91 -3.81
N VAL A 296 0.03 -4.66 -3.74
CA VAL A 296 1.06 -5.69 -4.03
C VAL A 296 0.97 -6.89 -3.12
N ALA A 297 0.62 -6.70 -1.84
CA ALA A 297 0.49 -7.80 -0.88
C ALA A 297 -0.56 -8.87 -1.29
N SER A 298 -1.53 -8.56 -2.16
CA SER A 298 -2.49 -9.56 -2.66
C SER A 298 -2.09 -10.21 -3.99
N CYS A 299 -1.05 -9.72 -4.67
CA CYS A 299 -0.56 -10.30 -5.93
C CYS A 299 0.94 -10.67 -5.89
N TRP A 300 1.55 -10.68 -4.71
CA TRP A 300 3.00 -10.89 -4.55
C TRP A 300 3.46 -12.29 -4.99
N SER A 301 2.71 -13.35 -4.65
CA SER A 301 3.00 -14.72 -5.10
C SER A 301 2.93 -14.82 -6.63
N GLN A 302 1.85 -14.32 -7.24
CA GLN A 302 1.69 -14.30 -8.70
C GLN A 302 2.76 -13.45 -9.40
N LEU A 303 3.20 -12.35 -8.78
CA LEU A 303 4.32 -11.55 -9.29
C LEU A 303 5.63 -12.35 -9.30
N LEU A 304 5.92 -13.11 -8.25
CA LEU A 304 7.12 -13.96 -8.20
C LEU A 304 7.04 -15.10 -9.22
N GLU A 305 5.87 -15.72 -9.40
CA GLU A 305 5.63 -16.74 -10.42
C GLU A 305 5.86 -16.18 -11.84
N ASP A 306 5.26 -15.02 -12.16
CA ASP A 306 5.46 -14.32 -13.44
C ASP A 306 6.94 -13.98 -13.65
N LEU A 307 7.63 -13.42 -12.64
CA LEU A 307 9.03 -13.06 -12.75
C LEU A 307 9.95 -14.29 -12.88
N GLY A 308 9.70 -15.37 -12.15
CA GLY A 308 10.41 -16.65 -12.32
C GLY A 308 10.18 -17.25 -13.71
N SER A 309 8.96 -17.15 -14.24
CA SER A 309 8.62 -17.59 -15.60
C SER A 309 9.37 -16.77 -16.67
N ARG A 310 9.42 -15.44 -16.55
CA ARG A 310 10.06 -14.55 -17.53
C ARG A 310 11.58 -14.48 -17.43
N LEU A 311 12.12 -14.42 -16.22
CA LEU A 311 13.56 -14.25 -15.98
C LEU A 311 14.32 -15.56 -15.93
N LEU A 312 13.65 -16.70 -15.71
CA LEU A 312 14.31 -18.01 -15.59
C LEU A 312 13.76 -19.03 -16.59
N LYS A 313 12.48 -19.40 -16.51
CA LYS A 313 11.94 -20.51 -17.33
C LYS A 313 11.98 -20.23 -18.83
N ALA A 314 11.76 -18.98 -19.24
CA ALA A 314 11.91 -18.55 -20.64
C ALA A 314 13.34 -18.73 -21.19
N HIS A 315 14.35 -18.75 -20.33
CA HIS A 315 15.77 -18.79 -20.68
C HIS A 315 16.47 -20.06 -20.17
N ALA A 316 15.71 -21.13 -19.92
CA ALA A 316 16.21 -22.36 -19.28
C ALA A 316 17.44 -22.97 -19.95
N GLY A 317 17.56 -22.93 -21.29
CA GLY A 317 18.74 -23.44 -22.00
C GLY A 317 20.03 -22.67 -21.69
N PHE A 318 19.96 -21.33 -21.64
CA PHE A 318 21.08 -20.48 -21.23
C PHE A 318 21.47 -20.74 -19.76
N LEU A 319 20.47 -20.93 -18.89
CA LEU A 319 20.72 -21.27 -17.49
C LEU A 319 21.29 -22.68 -17.30
N GLU A 320 20.92 -23.66 -18.14
CA GLU A 320 21.50 -25.01 -18.08
C GLU A 320 22.97 -25.02 -18.52
N GLU A 321 23.31 -24.32 -19.61
CA GLU A 321 24.70 -24.17 -20.06
C GLU A 321 25.53 -23.35 -19.05
N GLY A 322 24.97 -22.25 -18.55
CA GLY A 322 25.58 -21.43 -17.51
C GLY A 322 25.83 -22.21 -16.23
N PHE A 323 24.85 -22.97 -15.73
CA PHE A 323 24.98 -23.78 -14.52
C PHE A 323 26.11 -24.82 -14.64
N LYS A 324 26.25 -25.49 -15.79
CA LYS A 324 27.37 -26.41 -16.05
C LYS A 324 28.72 -25.69 -15.90
N LEU A 325 28.86 -24.52 -16.52
CA LEU A 325 30.07 -23.69 -16.41
C LEU A 325 30.36 -23.29 -14.95
N LEU A 326 29.35 -22.78 -14.23
CA LEU A 326 29.50 -22.39 -12.82
C LEU A 326 29.99 -23.56 -11.96
N MET A 327 29.43 -24.76 -12.16
CA MET A 327 29.79 -25.98 -11.44
C MET A 327 31.12 -26.59 -11.88
N ASP A 328 31.52 -26.43 -13.14
CA ASP A 328 32.81 -26.88 -13.68
C ASP A 328 33.96 -25.99 -13.16
N GLU A 329 33.78 -24.67 -13.17
CA GLU A 329 34.76 -23.69 -12.70
C GLU A 329 34.71 -23.45 -11.17
N SER A 330 33.73 -24.05 -10.48
CA SER A 330 33.51 -23.90 -9.02
C SER A 330 33.32 -22.44 -8.58
N LEU A 331 32.51 -21.68 -9.33
CA LEU A 331 32.21 -20.26 -9.08
C LEU A 331 31.20 -20.09 -7.92
N MET A 332 31.65 -20.41 -6.70
CA MET A 332 30.83 -20.57 -5.49
C MET A 332 29.85 -19.42 -5.22
N ASP A 333 30.26 -18.16 -5.43
CA ASP A 333 29.39 -17.00 -5.15
C ASP A 333 28.27 -16.84 -6.19
N ASP A 334 28.51 -17.23 -7.44
CA ASP A 334 27.51 -17.20 -8.50
C ASP A 334 26.57 -18.41 -8.42
N ILE A 335 27.07 -19.59 -8.01
CA ILE A 335 26.23 -20.76 -7.67
C ILE A 335 25.30 -20.42 -6.49
N ARG A 336 25.83 -19.79 -5.43
CA ARG A 336 25.03 -19.35 -4.26
C ARG A 336 23.96 -18.34 -4.67
N ARG A 337 24.30 -17.39 -5.56
CA ARG A 337 23.31 -16.46 -6.13
C ARG A 337 22.22 -17.18 -6.91
N MET A 338 22.58 -18.14 -7.77
CA MET A 338 21.60 -18.92 -8.53
C MET A 338 20.63 -19.66 -7.62
N TYR A 339 21.12 -20.32 -6.55
CA TYR A 339 20.26 -20.93 -5.54
C TYR A 339 19.33 -19.92 -4.85
N CYS A 340 19.88 -18.79 -4.35
CA CYS A 340 19.08 -17.74 -3.69
C CYS A 340 17.99 -17.16 -4.62
N ILE A 341 18.26 -17.05 -5.92
CA ILE A 341 17.27 -16.62 -6.92
C ILE A 341 16.16 -17.65 -7.06
N PHE A 342 16.49 -18.92 -7.32
CA PHE A 342 15.51 -19.98 -7.55
C PHE A 342 14.65 -20.23 -6.30
N ALA A 343 15.24 -20.20 -5.11
CA ALA A 343 14.51 -20.27 -3.84
C ALA A 343 13.58 -19.06 -3.61
N MET A 344 13.96 -17.86 -4.05
CA MET A 344 13.13 -16.65 -3.88
C MET A 344 11.89 -16.63 -4.79
N VAL A 345 11.89 -17.36 -5.90
CA VAL A 345 10.74 -17.48 -6.82
C VAL A 345 10.09 -18.87 -6.79
N ASP A 346 10.38 -19.69 -5.78
CA ASP A 346 9.79 -21.02 -5.55
C ASP A 346 10.01 -22.02 -6.71
N LEU A 347 11.24 -22.01 -7.27
CA LEU A 347 11.64 -22.87 -8.40
C LEU A 347 12.77 -23.86 -8.05
N VAL A 348 12.92 -24.25 -6.78
CA VAL A 348 14.04 -25.14 -6.37
C VAL A 348 14.01 -26.49 -7.12
N ASP A 349 12.83 -27.01 -7.47
CA ASP A 349 12.66 -28.21 -8.32
C ASP A 349 13.28 -28.08 -9.72
N ASP A 350 13.26 -26.88 -10.33
CA ASP A 350 13.90 -26.62 -11.61
C ASP A 350 15.44 -26.64 -11.44
N LEU A 351 15.96 -26.14 -10.32
CA LEU A 351 17.40 -26.21 -9.98
C LEU A 351 17.85 -27.64 -9.64
N ASP A 352 17.02 -28.41 -8.93
CA ASP A 352 17.25 -29.83 -8.67
C ASP A 352 17.40 -30.62 -9.98
N SER A 353 16.52 -30.35 -10.94
CA SER A 353 16.55 -30.95 -12.27
C SER A 353 17.84 -30.63 -13.04
N LEU A 354 18.36 -29.40 -12.91
CA LEU A 354 19.67 -28.99 -13.46
C LEU A 354 20.83 -29.72 -12.75
N LEU A 355 20.82 -29.76 -11.41
CA LEU A 355 21.83 -30.43 -10.59
C LEU A 355 21.91 -31.92 -10.93
N LYS A 356 20.78 -32.61 -10.92
CA LYS A 356 20.62 -34.02 -11.30
C LYS A 356 21.19 -34.31 -12.70
N SER A 357 20.86 -33.46 -13.67
CA SER A 357 21.33 -33.61 -15.05
C SER A 357 22.85 -33.43 -15.16
N TYR A 358 23.42 -32.46 -14.45
CA TYR A 358 24.87 -32.24 -14.36
C TYR A 358 25.59 -33.44 -13.70
N ILE A 359 25.12 -33.91 -12.54
CA ILE A 359 25.75 -35.03 -11.82
C ILE A 359 25.72 -36.30 -12.67
N LEU A 360 24.59 -36.63 -13.31
CA LEU A 360 24.46 -37.81 -14.15
C LEU A 360 25.27 -37.72 -15.46
N ALA A 361 25.53 -36.51 -15.97
CA ALA A 361 26.40 -36.31 -17.13
C ALA A 361 27.88 -36.46 -16.75
N LYS A 362 28.35 -35.69 -15.76
CA LYS A 362 29.77 -35.64 -15.37
C LYS A 362 30.20 -36.92 -14.63
N GLY A 363 29.31 -37.51 -13.84
CA GLY A 363 29.54 -38.77 -13.12
C GLY A 363 29.76 -39.98 -14.03
N LYS A 364 29.19 -40.00 -15.24
CA LYS A 364 29.48 -41.05 -16.25
C LYS A 364 30.94 -41.00 -16.71
N GLY A 365 31.50 -39.81 -16.91
CA GLY A 365 32.92 -39.62 -17.23
C GLY A 365 33.80 -39.98 -16.03
N ALA A 366 33.53 -39.38 -14.86
CA ALA A 366 34.31 -39.62 -13.64
C ALA A 366 34.31 -41.10 -13.19
N ARG A 367 33.25 -41.86 -13.50
CA ARG A 367 33.21 -43.31 -13.27
C ARG A 367 34.14 -44.11 -14.19
N GLN A 368 34.34 -43.67 -15.44
CA GLN A 368 35.28 -44.29 -16.38
C GLN A 368 36.74 -43.94 -16.04
N GLU A 369 36.96 -42.74 -15.51
CA GLU A 369 38.28 -42.23 -15.12
C GLU A 369 38.72 -42.64 -13.70
N GLY A 370 37.78 -43.11 -12.86
CA GLY A 370 38.03 -43.47 -11.47
C GLY A 370 37.95 -42.31 -10.46
N SER A 371 37.67 -41.10 -10.92
CA SER A 371 37.57 -39.84 -10.15
C SER A 371 36.20 -39.61 -9.48
N LEU A 372 35.28 -40.59 -9.50
CA LEU A 372 33.91 -40.45 -9.00
C LEU A 372 33.81 -39.95 -7.54
N ARG A 373 34.74 -40.33 -6.67
CA ARG A 373 34.79 -39.86 -5.26
C ARG A 373 35.23 -38.39 -5.17
N GLU A 374 36.12 -37.94 -6.05
CA GLU A 374 36.57 -36.54 -6.10
C GLU A 374 35.44 -35.63 -6.57
N LEU A 375 34.68 -36.09 -7.59
CA LEU A 375 33.47 -35.42 -8.06
C LEU A 375 32.42 -35.29 -6.94
N HIS A 376 32.18 -36.36 -6.16
CA HIS A 376 31.30 -36.31 -4.97
C HIS A 376 31.75 -35.24 -3.99
N THR A 377 33.01 -35.29 -3.54
CA THR A 377 33.56 -34.34 -2.56
C THR A 377 33.49 -32.89 -3.05
N SER A 378 33.62 -32.66 -4.36
CA SER A 378 33.43 -31.32 -4.96
C SER A 378 31.97 -30.85 -4.88
N ILE A 379 31.01 -31.70 -5.24
CA ILE A 379 29.57 -31.36 -5.20
C ILE A 379 29.08 -31.21 -3.77
N GLU A 380 29.49 -32.09 -2.86
CA GLU A 380 29.19 -32.01 -1.42
C GLU A 380 29.69 -30.69 -0.82
N LYS A 381 30.90 -30.24 -1.19
CA LYS A 381 31.41 -28.92 -0.81
C LYS A 381 30.56 -27.78 -1.37
N ILE A 382 30.08 -27.88 -2.61
CA ILE A 382 29.19 -26.88 -3.22
C ILE A 382 27.87 -26.82 -2.47
N TRP A 383 27.25 -27.97 -2.20
CA TRP A 383 25.98 -28.06 -1.45
C TRP A 383 26.09 -27.34 -0.09
N ARG A 384 27.06 -27.72 0.76
CA ARG A 384 27.29 -27.09 2.08
C ARG A 384 27.61 -25.58 2.03
N GLN A 385 28.12 -25.05 0.91
CA GLN A 385 28.61 -23.66 0.82
C GLN A 385 27.73 -22.72 -0.04
N CYS A 386 26.85 -23.29 -0.86
CA CYS A 386 26.03 -22.55 -1.83
C CYS A 386 24.53 -22.85 -1.71
N PHE A 387 24.15 -24.06 -1.29
CA PHE A 387 22.76 -24.51 -1.26
C PHE A 387 22.15 -24.50 0.15
N GLN A 388 22.82 -23.89 1.14
CA GLN A 388 22.29 -23.68 2.50
C GLN A 388 21.81 -24.98 3.18
N ASP A 389 22.50 -26.09 2.90
CA ASP A 389 22.16 -27.43 3.39
C ASP A 389 20.75 -27.91 3.00
N ASP A 390 20.24 -27.46 1.84
CA ASP A 390 18.92 -27.84 1.30
C ASP A 390 18.76 -29.37 1.16
N TYR A 391 17.67 -29.88 1.76
CA TYR A 391 17.38 -31.30 1.86
C TYR A 391 16.99 -31.96 0.51
N LEU A 392 16.28 -31.25 -0.37
CA LEU A 392 15.90 -31.76 -1.68
C LEU A 392 17.15 -31.99 -2.53
N LEU A 393 18.04 -30.99 -2.55
CA LEU A 393 19.29 -31.05 -3.29
C LEU A 393 20.25 -32.10 -2.71
N ASP A 394 20.36 -32.26 -1.38
CA ASP A 394 21.12 -33.35 -0.76
C ASP A 394 20.60 -34.72 -1.21
N LYS A 395 19.29 -34.95 -1.08
CA LYS A 395 18.65 -36.19 -1.51
C LYS A 395 18.96 -36.53 -2.96
N THR A 396 18.85 -35.57 -3.87
CA THR A 396 19.20 -35.76 -5.29
C THR A 396 20.69 -36.06 -5.51
N ILE A 397 21.59 -35.43 -4.74
CA ILE A 397 23.03 -35.76 -4.78
C ILE A 397 23.24 -37.23 -4.40
N ARG A 398 22.69 -37.67 -3.25
CA ARG A 398 22.81 -39.05 -2.76
C ARG A 398 22.25 -40.04 -3.77
N ASP A 399 21.00 -39.86 -4.20
CA ASP A 399 20.30 -40.74 -5.18
C ASP A 399 21.13 -40.88 -6.48
N CYS A 400 21.71 -39.79 -6.98
CA CYS A 400 22.55 -39.82 -8.17
C CYS A 400 23.83 -40.64 -7.97
N PHE A 401 24.56 -40.45 -6.87
CA PHE A 401 25.82 -41.17 -6.61
C PHE A 401 25.61 -42.64 -6.27
N GLU A 402 24.55 -42.97 -5.53
CA GLU A 402 24.14 -44.36 -5.26
C GLU A 402 23.80 -45.10 -6.56
N SER A 403 23.05 -44.46 -7.48
CA SER A 403 22.75 -45.04 -8.80
C SER A 403 24.00 -45.35 -9.65
N MET A 404 25.11 -44.66 -9.37
CA MET A 404 26.40 -44.88 -10.02
C MET A 404 27.30 -45.89 -9.29
N GLY A 405 26.87 -46.39 -8.13
CA GLY A 405 27.57 -47.40 -7.33
C GLY A 405 28.53 -46.83 -6.27
N LEU A 406 28.42 -45.54 -5.93
CA LEU A 406 29.14 -44.93 -4.81
C LEU A 406 28.20 -44.87 -3.59
N HIS A 407 28.50 -45.63 -2.54
CA HIS A 407 27.76 -45.53 -1.28
C HIS A 407 28.08 -44.20 -0.59
N VAL A 408 27.04 -43.41 -0.32
CA VAL A 408 27.12 -42.12 0.39
C VAL A 408 26.36 -42.26 1.71
N PRO A 409 27.00 -42.14 2.89
CA PRO A 409 26.27 -42.07 4.14
C PRO A 409 25.46 -40.75 4.18
N GLY A 410 24.15 -40.82 4.43
CA GLY A 410 23.33 -39.62 4.61
C GLY A 410 23.69 -38.88 5.91
N GLU A 411 23.72 -37.54 5.85
CA GLU A 411 23.90 -36.70 7.06
C GLU A 411 22.58 -36.53 7.84
N PHE A 412 21.43 -36.64 7.17
CA PHE A 412 20.09 -36.62 7.78
C PHE A 412 19.54 -38.04 7.99
N SER A 413 19.05 -38.30 9.20
CA SER A 413 18.51 -39.60 9.60
C SER A 413 17.10 -39.85 9.05
N ASP A 414 16.70 -41.12 8.91
CA ASP A 414 15.37 -41.52 8.40
C ASP A 414 14.18 -41.01 9.26
N GLU A 415 14.44 -40.45 10.45
CA GLU A 415 13.44 -39.85 11.33
C GLU A 415 13.21 -38.35 11.02
N GLU A 416 14.26 -37.60 10.65
CA GLU A 416 14.15 -36.20 10.19
C GLU A 416 13.46 -36.09 8.82
N GLN A 417 13.57 -37.15 8.00
CA GLN A 417 12.93 -37.24 6.68
C GLN A 417 11.39 -37.19 6.70
N ARG A 418 10.74 -37.30 7.88
CA ARG A 418 9.28 -37.17 7.99
C ARG A 418 8.80 -35.76 8.32
N GLU A 419 9.54 -35.01 9.15
CA GLU A 419 9.09 -33.68 9.58
C GLU A 419 9.23 -32.66 8.44
N CYS A 420 10.28 -32.75 7.61
CA CYS A 420 10.47 -31.83 6.47
C CYS A 420 9.54 -32.04 5.26
N MET A 421 8.57 -32.96 5.32
CA MET A 421 7.56 -33.16 4.27
C MET A 421 6.13 -32.74 4.69
N GLU A 422 5.93 -32.23 5.91
CA GLU A 422 4.60 -31.89 6.44
C GLU A 422 4.37 -30.38 6.75
N ASP A 423 5.37 -29.51 6.56
CA ASP A 423 5.30 -28.03 6.76
C ASP A 423 5.31 -27.22 5.44
#